data_AF-A0A946ZEE5-F1
#
_entry.id   AF-A0A946ZEE5-F1
#
_cell.length_a   1.000
_cell.length_b   1.000
_cell.length_c   1.000
_cell.angle_alpha   90.00
_cell.angle_beta   90.00
_cell.angle_gamma   90.00
#
_symmetry.space_group_name_H-M   'P 1'
#
loop_
_entity.id
_entity.type
_entity.pdbx_description
1 polymer ?
#
loop_
_entity_poly.entity_id
_entity_poly.type
_entity_poly.pdbx_seq_one_letter_code
_entity_poly.pdbx_strand_id
1 'polypeptide(L)' 'MRTLIFTLGILFALSLTSCATRVQVRPANTTVVKVAPKHHKIVIVKGKRYYFWNGRHYRKTARGYVVVKV' A
#
# COMPACT_ATOMS: atom_id res chain seq x y z
N MET A 1 9.20 -17.44 -47.27
CA MET A 1 8.99 -15.97 -47.11
C MET A 1 7.57 -15.66 -46.66
N ARG A 2 6.54 -16.04 -47.44
CA ARG A 2 5.13 -15.71 -47.17
C ARG A 2 4.58 -16.31 -45.86
N THR A 3 4.94 -17.55 -45.53
CA THR A 3 4.54 -18.25 -44.28
C THR A 3 5.15 -17.66 -43.02
N LEU A 4 6.41 -17.22 -43.08
CA LEU A 4 7.11 -16.60 -41.95
C LEU A 4 6.47 -15.28 -41.52
N ILE A 5 5.95 -14.50 -42.47
CA ILE A 5 5.27 -13.22 -42.20
C ILE A 5 3.97 -13.47 -41.42
N PHE A 6 3.21 -14.50 -41.80
CA PHE A 6 1.96 -14.86 -41.10
C PHE A 6 2.22 -15.36 -39.67
N THR A 7 3.25 -16.19 -39.47
CA THR A 7 3.59 -16.68 -38.12
C THR A 7 4.09 -15.57 -37.22
N LEU A 8 4.87 -14.62 -37.74
CA LEU A 8 5.33 -13.46 -36.98
C LEU A 8 4.17 -12.54 -36.58
N GLY A 9 3.22 -12.33 -37.50
CA GLY A 9 2.03 -11.50 -37.25
C GLY A 9 1.12 -12.07 -36.17
N ILE A 10 0.91 -13.40 -36.16
CA ILE A 10 0.10 -14.07 -35.13
C ILE A 10 0.77 -13.99 -33.76
N LEU A 11 2.10 -14.19 -33.71
CA LEU A 11 2.87 -14.12 -32.47
C LEU A 11 2.80 -12.72 -31.84
N PHE A 12 2.82 -11.67 -32.67
CA PHE A 12 2.72 -10.27 -32.23
C PHE A 12 1.31 -9.90 -31.76
N ALA A 13 0.27 -10.47 -32.36
CA ALA A 13 -1.12 -10.24 -31.92
C ALA A 13 -1.40 -10.88 -30.55
N LEU A 14 -0.81 -12.04 -30.27
CA LEU A 14 -0.98 -12.76 -28.99
C LEU A 14 -0.37 -11.99 -27.79
N SER A 15 0.74 -11.28 -27.98
CA SER A 15 1.42 -10.52 -26.92
C SER A 15 0.68 -9.24 -26.49
N LEU A 16 -0.32 -8.78 -27.25
CA LEU A 16 -1.16 -7.62 -26.91
C LEU A 16 -2.33 -7.96 -25.98
N THR A 17 -2.61 -9.24 -25.71
CA THR A 17 -3.78 -9.69 -24.94
C THR A 17 -3.57 -9.76 -23.43
N SER A 18 -2.48 -9.20 -22.90
CA SER A 18 -2.20 -9.21 -21.45
C SER A 18 -3.13 -8.24 -20.69
N CYS A 19 -4.35 -8.68 -20.39
CA CYS A 19 -5.29 -7.98 -19.52
C CYS A 19 -4.91 -8.17 -18.04
N ALA A 20 -3.72 -7.73 -17.64
CA ALA A 20 -3.34 -7.70 -16.23
C ALA A 20 -4.08 -6.55 -15.52
N THR A 21 -5.16 -6.87 -14.79
CA THR A 21 -5.89 -5.87 -14.01
C THR A 21 -5.05 -5.42 -12.81
N ARG A 22 -4.58 -4.17 -12.82
CA ARG A 22 -3.83 -3.59 -11.70
C ARG A 22 -4.80 -3.16 -10.59
N VAL A 23 -4.78 -3.86 -9.46
CA VAL A 23 -5.52 -3.43 -8.26
C VAL A 23 -4.83 -2.21 -7.66
N GLN A 24 -5.49 -1.06 -7.73
CA GLN A 24 -5.01 0.16 -7.08
C GLN A 24 -5.68 0.32 -5.72
N VAL A 25 -4.91 0.14 -4.64
CA VAL A 25 -5.41 0.42 -3.28
C VAL A 25 -5.56 1.93 -3.14
N ARG A 26 -6.80 2.40 -2.95
CA ARG A 26 -7.07 3.80 -2.66
C ARG A 26 -6.50 4.15 -1.28
N PRO A 27 -5.80 5.28 -1.12
CA PRO A 27 -5.32 5.70 0.19
C PRO A 27 -6.51 5.94 1.11
N ALA A 28 -6.50 5.30 2.28
CA ALA A 28 -7.51 5.54 3.30
C ALA A 28 -7.42 6.99 3.78
N ASN A 29 -8.58 7.64 3.96
CA ASN A 29 -8.64 8.94 4.63
C ASN A 29 -8.18 8.75 6.08
N THR A 30 -6.92 9.09 6.33
CA THR A 30 -6.24 8.83 7.60
C THR A 30 -6.13 10.13 8.36
N THR A 31 -6.70 10.16 9.56
CA THR A 31 -6.56 11.30 10.46
C THR A 31 -5.12 11.38 10.95
N VAL A 32 -4.42 12.47 10.59
CA VAL A 32 -3.04 12.72 11.02
C VAL A 32 -3.07 13.58 12.28
N VAL A 33 -2.53 13.04 13.36
CA VAL A 33 -2.33 13.77 14.62
C VAL A 33 -0.92 14.36 14.61
N LYS A 34 -0.79 15.69 14.64
CA LYS A 34 0.51 16.37 14.57
C LYS A 34 1.37 16.17 15.82
N VAL A 35 0.74 16.21 17.00
CA VAL A 35 1.44 16.17 18.30
C VAL A 35 0.88 15.02 19.12
N ALA A 36 1.76 14.15 19.62
CA ALA A 36 1.38 13.09 20.54
C ALA A 36 1.10 13.64 21.94
N PRO A 37 0.12 13.12 22.68
CA PRO A 37 -0.11 13.49 24.07
C PRO A 37 1.11 13.21 24.96
N LYS A 38 1.26 13.96 26.05
CA LYS A 38 2.39 13.79 26.99
C LYS A 38 2.46 12.38 27.61
N HIS A 39 1.32 11.76 27.89
CA HIS A 39 1.23 10.46 28.59
C HIS A 39 0.93 9.27 27.65
N HIS A 40 1.46 9.29 26.43
CA HIS A 40 1.30 8.16 25.52
C HIS A 40 2.15 6.96 25.97
N LYS A 41 1.66 5.74 25.72
CA LYS A 41 2.42 4.50 25.95
C LYS A 41 3.05 4.03 24.64
N ILE A 42 4.24 3.44 24.68
CA ILE A 42 4.83 2.77 23.53
C ILE A 42 4.58 1.27 23.70
N VAL A 43 3.97 0.64 22.69
CA VAL A 43 3.66 -0.79 22.66
C VAL A 43 4.33 -1.44 21.45
N ILE A 44 4.77 -2.68 21.61
CA ILE A 44 5.39 -3.45 20.52
C ILE A 44 4.44 -4.57 20.14
N VAL A 45 4.00 -4.58 18.89
CA VAL A 45 3.14 -5.64 18.35
C VAL A 45 3.82 -6.22 17.12
N LYS A 46 4.03 -7.55 17.12
CA LYS A 46 4.72 -8.27 16.03
C LYS A 46 6.07 -7.64 15.66
N GLY A 47 6.85 -7.23 16.67
CA GLY A 47 8.16 -6.58 16.49
C GLY A 47 8.12 -5.12 16.03
N LYS A 48 6.94 -4.53 15.81
CA LYS A 48 6.80 -3.13 15.37
C LYS A 48 6.37 -2.24 16.54
N ARG A 49 7.00 -1.06 16.64
CA ARG A 49 6.66 -0.05 17.65
C ARG A 49 5.41 0.73 17.23
N TYR A 50 4.44 0.80 18.13
CA TYR A 50 3.25 1.62 18.03
C TYR A 50 3.13 2.51 19.25
N TYR A 51 2.47 3.64 19.07
CA TYR A 51 2.19 4.61 20.12
C TYR A 51 0.71 4.46 20.48
N PHE A 52 0.39 4.27 21.76
CA PHE A 52 -0.94 3.98 22.23
C PHE A 52 -1.44 5.09 23.15
N TRP A 53 -2.58 5.65 22.82
CA TRP A 53 -3.33 6.58 23.66
C TRP A 53 -4.82 6.56 23.27
N ASN A 54 -5.70 6.96 24.18
CA ASN A 54 -7.16 6.98 23.96
C ASN A 54 -7.73 5.68 23.36
N GLY A 55 -7.18 4.52 23.76
CA GLY A 55 -7.64 3.21 23.26
C GLY A 55 -7.24 2.89 21.82
N ARG A 56 -6.43 3.72 21.16
CA ARG A 56 -6.05 3.58 19.74
C ARG A 56 -4.56 3.41 19.57
N HIS A 57 -4.18 2.66 18.53
CA HIS A 57 -2.79 2.51 18.12
C HIS A 57 -2.44 3.51 17.03
N TYR A 58 -1.23 4.05 17.12
CA TYR A 58 -0.73 5.05 16.21
C TYR A 58 0.66 4.69 15.71
N ARG A 59 0.89 4.98 14.43
CA ARG A 59 2.19 4.85 13.78
C ARG A 59 2.78 6.22 13.53
N LYS A 60 4.05 6.42 13.88
CA LYS A 60 4.79 7.64 13.55
C LYS A 60 5.11 7.68 12.06
N THR A 61 4.92 8.85 11.45
CA THR A 61 5.19 9.18 10.04
C THR A 61 5.91 10.53 9.98
N ALA A 62 6.40 10.92 8.80
CA ALA A 62 7.07 12.22 8.62
C ALA A 62 6.16 13.44 8.92
N ARG A 63 4.83 13.28 8.78
CA ARG A 63 3.83 14.35 8.97
C ARG A 63 3.16 14.34 10.36
N GLY A 64 3.50 13.39 11.21
CA GLY A 64 2.87 13.19 12.52
C GLY A 64 2.52 11.72 12.77
N TYR A 65 1.40 11.47 13.44
CA TYR A 65 0.97 10.13 13.84
C TYR A 65 -0.34 9.75 13.15
N VAL A 66 -0.40 8.52 12.63
CA VAL A 66 -1.56 7.98 11.92
C VAL A 66 -2.20 6.87 12.74
N VAL A 67 -3.52 6.92 12.90
CA VAL A 67 -4.29 5.83 13.53
C VAL A 67 -4.17 4.56 12.69
N VAL A 68 -3.83 3.46 13.32
CA VAL A 68 -3.70 2.15 12.69
C VAL A 68 -4.53 1.12 13.44
N LYS A 69 -5.15 0.21 12.69
CA LYS A 69 -5.74 -1.00 13.25
C LYS A 69 -4.62 -2.04 13.33
N VAL A 70 -4.22 -2.40 14.55
CA VAL A 70 -3.15 -3.35 14.85
C VAL A 70 -3.75 -4.72 15.14
#